data_AF-A0A7C7RVF0-F1
#
_entry.id   AF-A0A7C7RVF0-F1
#
_cell.length_a   1.000
_cell.length_b   1.000
_cell.length_c   1.000
_cell.angle_alpha   90.00
_cell.angle_beta   90.00
_cell.angle_gamma   90.00
#
_symmetry.space_group_name_H-M   'P 1'
#
loop_
_entity.id
_entity.type
_entity.pdbx_description
1 polymer ?
#
loop_
_entity_poly.entity_id
_entity_poly.type
_entity_poly.pdbx_seq_one_letter_code
_entity_poly.pdbx_strand_id
1 'polypeptide(L)'
;MKSLLLFPPDWLPSEPYLSLPSLASVLRPAGHEVSQLDVNVEMYDLFFSPQFLDHVAKRISSELVHLQHEQKERALDEEEQALMDQLLSCTPELFEQYSQDVEKAKKILRGNTFYDIDQLEWATNCLHQTMSLVSLGYYPAQICFPPIETDIVYKPFMSSEILEAVDDDQINIYRDVYRMLIRPVMERERPKMVGISVVQQKQLIATFTFCKMIKEEFPGTHITLGGNIITRIRDTLPEMQGLWEWFDTAVVYEGESAYLRLTEAVESGSTFSQLPNLIYKD
;
A
#
# COMPACT_ATOMS: atom_id res chain seq x y z
N MET A 1 22.58 0.65 13.28
CA MET A 1 21.46 -0.28 12.98
C MET A 1 20.99 -0.16 11.53
N LYS A 2 20.39 -1.22 10.96
CA LYS A 2 19.77 -1.19 9.62
C LYS A 2 18.27 -0.96 9.68
N SER A 3 17.79 0.05 8.97
CA SER A 3 16.39 0.47 8.93
C SER A 3 15.84 0.49 7.50
N LEU A 4 14.56 0.18 7.35
CA LEU A 4 13.79 0.34 6.12
C LEU A 4 12.74 1.44 6.32
N LEU A 5 12.74 2.44 5.46
CA LEU A 5 11.74 3.51 5.46
C LEU A 5 10.72 3.26 4.34
N LEU A 6 9.44 3.26 4.69
CA LEU A 6 8.32 3.04 3.78
C LEU A 6 7.48 4.30 3.65
N PHE A 7 7.13 4.65 2.41
CA PHE A 7 6.03 5.55 2.11
C PHE A 7 4.86 4.71 1.59
N PRO A 8 3.72 4.66 2.30
CA PRO A 8 2.58 3.81 1.93
C PRO A 8 1.90 4.31 0.65
N PRO A 9 1.10 3.47 -0.03
CA PRO A 9 0.46 3.78 -1.30
C PRO A 9 -0.68 4.81 -1.20
N ASP A 10 -1.37 5.04 -2.31
CA ASP A 10 -2.48 5.98 -2.50
C ASP A 10 -2.07 7.45 -2.34
N TRP A 11 -1.02 7.81 -3.06
CA TRP A 11 -0.56 9.18 -3.25
C TRP A 11 -0.29 9.43 -4.74
N LEU A 12 -0.27 10.69 -5.17
CA LEU A 12 -0.03 11.03 -6.57
C LEU A 12 1.41 10.64 -7.00
N PRO A 13 1.62 9.72 -7.95
CA PRO A 13 2.97 9.22 -8.28
C PRO A 13 3.90 10.27 -8.88
N SER A 14 3.35 11.34 -9.45
CA SER A 14 4.13 12.47 -9.98
C SER A 14 4.60 13.44 -8.90
N GLU A 15 4.14 13.29 -7.65
CA GLU A 15 4.50 14.16 -6.52
C GLU A 15 5.21 13.37 -5.41
N PRO A 16 6.47 12.92 -5.63
CA PRO A 16 7.17 12.09 -4.65
C PRO A 16 7.29 12.80 -3.30
N TYR A 17 6.96 12.10 -2.21
CA TYR A 17 6.93 12.69 -0.88
C TYR A 17 8.33 12.71 -0.24
N LEU A 18 8.70 13.84 0.37
CA LEU A 18 10.08 14.12 0.80
C LEU A 18 10.48 13.47 2.14
N SER A 19 9.58 12.76 2.83
CA SER A 19 9.87 12.28 4.20
C SER A 19 10.97 11.23 4.27
N LEU A 20 10.96 10.25 3.37
CA LEU A 20 11.98 9.19 3.36
C LEU A 20 13.39 9.75 3.17
N PRO A 21 13.67 10.62 2.17
CA PRO A 21 14.99 11.22 2.04
C PRO A 21 15.33 12.17 3.20
N SER A 22 14.36 12.88 3.79
CA SER A 22 14.60 13.72 4.99
C SER A 22 15.10 12.87 6.16
N LEU A 23 14.38 11.79 6.50
CA LEU A 23 14.77 10.87 7.57
C LEU A 23 16.11 10.18 7.28
N ALA A 24 16.35 9.75 6.04
CA ALA A 24 17.62 9.16 5.65
C ALA A 24 18.79 10.15 5.78
N SER A 25 18.56 11.45 5.57
CA SER A 25 19.58 12.50 5.68
C SER A 25 20.13 12.68 7.10
N VAL A 26 19.35 12.34 8.13
CA VAL A 26 19.79 12.42 9.54
C VAL A 26 20.31 11.08 10.07
N LEU A 27 19.76 9.97 9.60
CA LEU A 27 20.14 8.62 10.04
C LEU A 27 21.50 8.16 9.48
N ARG A 28 21.76 8.42 8.19
CA ARG A 28 23.01 7.96 7.54
C ARG A 28 24.26 8.61 8.16
N PRO A 29 24.29 9.95 8.41
CA PRO A 29 25.43 10.56 9.09
C PRO A 29 25.67 10.06 10.52
N ALA A 30 24.62 9.58 11.19
CA ALA A 30 24.71 8.96 12.51
C ALA A 30 25.19 7.49 12.47
N GLY A 31 25.54 6.96 11.28
CA GLY A 31 26.10 5.61 11.12
C GLY A 31 25.06 4.50 10.96
N HIS A 32 23.78 4.84 10.75
CA HIS A 32 22.74 3.86 10.45
C HIS A 32 22.68 3.53 8.96
N GLU A 33 22.44 2.26 8.64
CA GLU A 33 22.15 1.83 7.28
C GLU A 33 20.67 2.06 6.98
N VAL A 34 20.35 2.76 5.90
CA VAL A 34 18.98 3.15 5.58
C VAL A 34 18.62 2.77 4.15
N SER A 35 17.66 1.86 4.03
CA SER A 35 16.94 1.57 2.79
C SER A 35 15.65 2.36 2.73
N GLN A 36 15.23 2.77 1.53
CA GLN A 36 13.97 3.48 1.30
C GLN A 36 13.17 2.70 0.27
N LEU A 37 11.87 2.59 0.49
CA LEU A 37 10.92 2.04 -0.47
C LEU A 37 9.70 2.95 -0.52
N ASP A 38 9.56 3.65 -1.64
CA ASP A 38 8.34 4.37 -1.97
C ASP A 38 7.32 3.35 -2.50
N VAL A 39 6.55 2.76 -1.59
CA VAL A 39 5.55 1.73 -1.94
C VAL A 39 4.49 2.33 -2.85
N ASN A 40 4.24 3.65 -2.79
CA ASN A 40 3.27 4.31 -3.65
C ASN A 40 3.64 4.19 -5.13
N VAL A 41 4.84 4.64 -5.50
CA VAL A 41 5.27 4.59 -6.92
C VAL A 41 5.47 3.15 -7.38
N GLU A 42 6.07 2.31 -6.54
CA GLU A 42 6.34 0.90 -6.86
C GLU A 42 5.04 0.09 -7.00
N MET A 43 3.99 0.41 -6.22
CA MET A 43 2.67 -0.23 -6.34
C MET A 43 2.05 0.02 -7.71
N TYR A 44 2.04 1.27 -8.19
CA TYR A 44 1.46 1.54 -9.50
C TYR A 44 2.28 0.90 -10.63
N ASP A 45 3.61 0.93 -10.56
CA ASP A 45 4.43 0.23 -11.56
C ASP A 45 4.19 -1.28 -11.52
N LEU A 46 4.00 -1.86 -10.34
CA LEU A 46 3.58 -3.26 -10.16
C LEU A 46 2.22 -3.52 -10.80
N PHE A 47 1.18 -2.74 -10.48
CA PHE A 47 -0.18 -2.95 -11.00
C PHE A 47 -0.24 -2.91 -12.53
N PHE A 48 0.66 -2.13 -13.12
CA PHE A 48 0.85 -1.99 -14.55
C PHE A 48 1.84 -2.98 -15.16
N SER A 49 2.36 -3.93 -14.39
CA SER A 49 3.30 -4.95 -14.86
C SER A 49 2.55 -6.16 -15.44
N PRO A 50 3.12 -6.84 -16.46
CA PRO A 50 2.56 -8.09 -16.97
C PRO A 50 2.34 -9.14 -15.86
N GLN A 51 3.29 -9.22 -14.91
CA GLN A 51 3.21 -10.16 -13.80
C GLN A 51 1.96 -9.94 -12.93
N PHE A 52 1.62 -8.70 -12.63
CA PHE A 52 0.46 -8.38 -11.80
C PHE A 52 -0.85 -8.53 -12.59
N LEU A 53 -0.86 -8.16 -13.87
CA LEU A 53 -2.02 -8.37 -14.73
C LEU A 53 -2.33 -9.87 -14.90
N ASP A 54 -1.32 -10.72 -15.02
CA ASP A 54 -1.49 -12.19 -15.00
C ASP A 54 -2.05 -12.70 -13.66
N HIS A 55 -1.66 -12.07 -12.55
CA HIS A 55 -2.21 -12.39 -11.22
C HIS A 55 -3.69 -12.00 -11.14
N VAL A 56 -4.05 -10.80 -11.60
CA VAL A 56 -5.44 -10.32 -11.67
C VAL A 56 -6.29 -11.22 -12.58
N ALA A 57 -5.78 -11.63 -13.74
CA ALA A 57 -6.48 -12.55 -14.63
C ALA A 57 -6.86 -13.88 -13.95
N LYS A 58 -5.98 -14.42 -13.11
CA LYS A 58 -6.25 -15.63 -12.31
C LYS A 58 -7.31 -15.40 -11.24
N ARG A 59 -7.31 -14.23 -10.59
CA ARG A 59 -8.35 -13.84 -9.63
C ARG A 59 -9.71 -13.75 -10.31
N ILE A 60 -9.80 -13.02 -11.43
CA ILE A 60 -11.02 -12.93 -12.26
C ILE A 60 -11.51 -14.31 -12.70
N SER A 61 -10.59 -15.18 -13.16
CA SER A 61 -10.96 -16.52 -13.58
C SER A 61 -11.52 -17.37 -12.43
N SER A 62 -10.96 -17.22 -11.22
CA SER A 62 -11.42 -17.92 -10.03
C SER A 62 -12.80 -17.45 -9.59
N GLU A 63 -13.03 -16.13 -9.60
CA GLU A 63 -14.31 -15.52 -9.26
C GLU A 63 -15.41 -15.90 -10.26
N LEU A 64 -15.08 -15.91 -11.55
CA LEU A 64 -16.02 -16.34 -12.59
C LEU A 64 -16.46 -17.80 -12.40
N VAL A 65 -15.52 -18.69 -12.04
CA VAL A 65 -15.85 -20.10 -11.74
C VAL A 65 -16.77 -20.19 -10.52
N HIS A 66 -16.55 -19.36 -9.49
CA HIS A 66 -17.41 -19.29 -8.32
C HIS A 66 -18.84 -18.84 -8.69
N LEU A 67 -19.00 -17.72 -9.40
CA LEU A 67 -20.31 -17.22 -9.83
C LEU A 67 -21.04 -18.20 -10.77
N GLN A 68 -20.32 -18.87 -11.67
CA GLN A 68 -20.90 -19.92 -12.52
C GLN A 68 -21.37 -21.15 -11.74
N HIS A 69 -20.74 -21.44 -10.59
CA HIS A 69 -21.20 -22.49 -9.69
C HIS A 69 -22.45 -22.03 -8.94
N GLU A 70 -22.43 -20.83 -8.35
CA GLU A 70 -23.58 -20.25 -7.66
C GLU A 70 -24.82 -20.16 -8.57
N GLN A 71 -24.65 -19.76 -9.83
CA GLN A 71 -25.74 -19.68 -10.82
C GLN A 71 -26.44 -21.03 -11.08
N LYS A 72 -25.74 -22.17 -10.90
CA LYS A 72 -26.33 -23.50 -11.05
C LYS A 72 -27.17 -23.90 -9.84
N GLU A 73 -26.80 -23.43 -8.66
CA GLU A 73 -27.46 -23.75 -7.39
C GLU A 73 -28.60 -22.77 -7.07
N ARG A 74 -28.48 -21.51 -7.47
CA ARG A 74 -29.48 -20.44 -7.25
C ARG A 74 -29.49 -19.40 -8.37
N ALA A 75 -30.55 -18.62 -8.44
CA ALA A 75 -30.56 -17.42 -9.28
C ALA A 75 -29.57 -16.39 -8.71
N LEU A 76 -28.75 -15.81 -9.58
CA LEU A 76 -27.93 -14.65 -9.26
C LEU A 76 -28.83 -13.42 -9.14
N ASP A 77 -28.46 -12.50 -8.25
CA ASP A 77 -29.09 -11.18 -8.22
C ASP A 77 -28.58 -10.27 -9.35
N GLU A 78 -29.11 -9.04 -9.41
CA GLU A 78 -28.74 -8.08 -10.47
C GLU A 78 -27.26 -7.66 -10.41
N GLU A 79 -26.69 -7.55 -9.21
CA GLU A 79 -25.29 -7.13 -9.01
C GLU A 79 -24.34 -8.27 -9.40
N GLU A 80 -24.64 -9.49 -8.97
CA GLU A 80 -23.88 -10.70 -9.32
C GLU A 80 -23.92 -11.01 -10.81
N GLN A 81 -25.08 -10.84 -11.46
CA GLN A 81 -25.21 -11.02 -12.89
C GLN A 81 -24.42 -9.96 -13.67
N ALA A 82 -24.48 -8.68 -13.24
CA ALA A 82 -23.69 -7.61 -13.85
C ALA A 82 -22.18 -7.82 -13.70
N LEU A 83 -21.74 -8.27 -12.51
CA LEU A 83 -20.35 -8.63 -12.27
C LEU A 83 -19.94 -9.79 -13.18
N MET A 84 -20.73 -10.87 -13.24
CA MET A 84 -20.41 -12.02 -14.07
C MET A 84 -20.27 -11.64 -15.56
N ASP A 85 -21.13 -10.76 -16.07
CA ASP A 85 -21.04 -10.25 -17.44
C ASP A 85 -19.75 -9.45 -17.67
N GLN A 86 -19.32 -8.63 -16.71
CA GLN A 86 -18.03 -7.93 -16.76
C GLN A 86 -16.84 -8.90 -16.73
N LEU A 87 -16.86 -9.91 -15.86
CA LEU A 87 -15.80 -10.91 -15.79
C LEU A 87 -15.69 -11.72 -17.09
N LEU A 88 -16.82 -12.07 -17.72
CA LEU A 88 -16.85 -12.76 -19.01
C LEU A 88 -16.24 -11.93 -20.15
N SER A 89 -16.27 -10.61 -20.06
CA SER A 89 -15.66 -9.71 -21.04
C SER A 89 -14.12 -9.62 -20.93
N CYS A 90 -13.54 -10.14 -19.84
CA CYS A 90 -12.11 -10.09 -19.55
C CYS A 90 -11.36 -11.23 -20.25
N THR A 91 -11.07 -11.09 -21.54
CA THR A 91 -10.37 -12.12 -22.32
C THR A 91 -8.84 -12.01 -22.25
N PRO A 92 -8.08 -13.09 -22.52
CA PRO A 92 -6.62 -13.02 -22.60
C PRO A 92 -6.10 -11.95 -23.57
N GLU A 93 -6.77 -11.75 -24.70
CA GLU A 93 -6.42 -10.73 -25.69
C GLU A 93 -6.59 -9.31 -25.14
N LEU A 94 -7.62 -9.09 -24.30
CA LEU A 94 -7.82 -7.81 -23.62
C LEU A 94 -6.69 -7.52 -22.62
N PHE A 95 -6.30 -8.53 -21.83
CA PHE A 95 -5.17 -8.41 -20.91
C PHE A 95 -3.86 -8.12 -21.64
N GLU A 96 -3.59 -8.80 -22.75
CA GLU A 96 -2.41 -8.55 -23.59
C GLU A 96 -2.42 -7.13 -24.16
N GLN A 97 -3.57 -6.68 -24.67
CA GLN A 97 -3.73 -5.32 -25.18
C GLN A 97 -3.44 -4.28 -24.08
N TYR A 98 -4.07 -4.42 -22.91
CA TYR A 98 -3.90 -3.47 -21.81
C TYR A 98 -2.45 -3.44 -21.30
N SER A 99 -1.79 -4.61 -21.24
CA SER A 99 -0.37 -4.68 -20.88
C SER A 99 0.50 -3.87 -21.86
N GLN A 100 0.26 -3.99 -23.17
CA GLN A 100 1.00 -3.24 -24.19
C GLN A 100 0.69 -1.73 -24.15
N ASP A 101 -0.59 -1.37 -24.02
CA ASP A 101 -1.06 0.01 -23.99
C ASP A 101 -0.50 0.75 -22.78
N VAL A 102 -0.46 0.11 -21.61
CA VAL A 102 0.11 0.70 -20.39
C VAL A 102 1.62 0.88 -20.47
N GLU A 103 2.36 -0.05 -21.07
CA GLU A 103 3.80 0.15 -21.31
C GLU A 103 4.06 1.36 -22.21
N LYS A 104 3.22 1.59 -23.21
CA LYS A 104 3.27 2.79 -24.03
C LYS A 104 2.87 4.05 -23.23
N ALA A 105 1.82 3.97 -22.41
CA ALA A 105 1.38 5.06 -21.55
C ALA A 105 2.48 5.50 -20.57
N LYS A 106 3.17 4.54 -19.92
CA LYS A 106 4.33 4.81 -19.04
C LYS A 106 5.45 5.55 -19.77
N LYS A 107 5.74 5.19 -21.03
CA LYS A 107 6.74 5.88 -21.86
C LYS A 107 6.34 7.32 -22.20
N ILE A 108 5.05 7.56 -22.45
CA ILE A 108 4.52 8.92 -22.68
C ILE A 108 4.68 9.75 -21.42
N LEU A 109 4.23 9.25 -20.27
CA LEU A 109 4.27 9.95 -18.99
C LEU A 109 5.69 10.27 -18.50
N ARG A 110 6.66 9.42 -18.84
CA ARG A 110 8.08 9.59 -18.46
C ARG A 110 8.90 10.34 -19.51
N GLY A 111 8.33 10.67 -20.66
CA GLY A 111 9.04 11.25 -21.81
C GLY A 111 8.56 12.65 -22.17
N ASN A 112 9.20 13.26 -23.17
CA ASN A 112 8.79 14.59 -23.67
C ASN A 112 7.39 14.59 -24.31
N THR A 113 6.89 13.43 -24.75
CA THR A 113 5.53 13.27 -25.28
C THR A 113 4.46 13.60 -24.22
N PHE A 114 4.81 13.63 -22.93
CA PHE A 114 3.95 14.12 -21.86
C PHE A 114 3.32 15.50 -22.14
N TYR A 115 4.02 16.37 -22.86
CA TYR A 115 3.53 17.73 -23.16
C TYR A 115 2.55 17.78 -24.35
N ASP A 116 2.32 16.67 -25.04
CA ASP A 116 1.27 16.53 -26.04
C ASP A 116 -0.04 16.11 -25.35
N ILE A 117 -1.05 16.97 -25.44
CA ILE A 117 -2.31 16.83 -24.70
C ILE A 117 -3.07 15.56 -25.12
N ASP A 118 -3.12 15.27 -26.41
CA ASP A 118 -3.87 14.12 -26.93
C ASP A 118 -3.19 12.81 -26.50
N GLN A 119 -1.85 12.79 -26.52
CA GLN A 119 -1.08 11.64 -26.05
C GLN A 119 -1.19 11.45 -24.53
N LEU A 120 -1.20 12.54 -23.76
CA LEU A 120 -1.37 12.50 -22.32
C LEU A 120 -2.76 12.00 -21.92
N GLU A 121 -3.81 12.47 -22.59
CA GLU A 121 -5.19 12.02 -22.37
C GLU A 121 -5.31 10.52 -22.68
N TRP A 122 -4.79 10.08 -23.83
CA TRP A 122 -4.78 8.66 -24.18
C TRP A 122 -4.04 7.82 -23.13
N ALA A 123 -2.84 8.23 -22.74
CA ALA A 123 -2.05 7.52 -21.74
C ALA A 123 -2.77 7.42 -20.39
N THR A 124 -3.39 8.51 -19.93
CA THR A 124 -4.16 8.56 -18.68
C THR A 124 -5.37 7.62 -18.73
N ASN A 125 -6.09 7.60 -19.86
CA ASN A 125 -7.21 6.70 -20.06
C ASN A 125 -6.79 5.24 -20.04
N CYS A 126 -5.65 4.87 -20.64
CA CYS A 126 -5.10 3.51 -20.55
C CYS A 126 -4.81 3.09 -19.10
N LEU A 127 -4.26 3.99 -18.27
CA LEU A 127 -4.03 3.71 -16.85
C LEU A 127 -5.36 3.48 -16.10
N HIS A 128 -6.36 4.34 -16.31
CA HIS A 128 -7.67 4.18 -15.67
C HIS A 128 -8.38 2.89 -16.09
N GLN A 129 -8.39 2.56 -17.39
CA GLN A 129 -9.00 1.32 -17.90
C GLN A 129 -8.33 0.07 -17.33
N THR A 130 -7.01 0.11 -17.19
CA THR A 130 -6.26 -0.99 -16.58
C THR A 130 -6.60 -1.14 -15.11
N MET A 131 -6.75 -0.03 -14.37
CA MET A 131 -7.15 -0.07 -12.97
C MET A 131 -8.60 -0.55 -12.78
N SER A 132 -9.50 -0.29 -13.73
CA SER A 132 -10.83 -0.92 -13.74
C SER A 132 -10.74 -2.45 -13.87
N LEU A 133 -9.81 -2.95 -14.70
CA LEU A 133 -9.56 -4.40 -14.81
C LEU A 133 -8.97 -4.98 -13.52
N VAL A 134 -8.05 -4.25 -12.86
CA VAL A 134 -7.55 -4.61 -11.53
C VAL A 134 -8.70 -4.67 -10.52
N SER A 135 -9.59 -3.68 -10.51
CA SER A 135 -10.75 -3.60 -9.60
C SER A 135 -11.65 -4.83 -9.71
N LEU A 136 -11.87 -5.36 -10.92
CA LEU A 136 -12.65 -6.59 -11.10
C LEU A 136 -12.03 -7.81 -10.40
N GLY A 137 -10.71 -7.88 -10.32
CA GLY A 137 -10.01 -8.94 -9.59
C GLY A 137 -10.09 -8.83 -8.06
N TYR A 138 -10.54 -7.69 -7.54
CA TYR A 138 -10.68 -7.40 -6.11
C TYR A 138 -12.08 -6.89 -5.76
N TYR A 139 -13.07 -7.17 -6.62
CA TYR A 139 -14.46 -6.73 -6.40
C TYR A 139 -14.94 -7.12 -4.99
N PRO A 140 -15.63 -6.22 -4.27
CA PRO A 140 -16.16 -4.91 -4.69
C PRO A 140 -15.19 -3.71 -4.56
N ALA A 141 -13.90 -3.93 -4.28
CA ALA A 141 -12.94 -2.81 -4.20
C ALA A 141 -12.81 -2.06 -5.53
N GLN A 142 -12.79 -0.73 -5.47
CA GLN A 142 -12.48 0.14 -6.59
C GLN A 142 -11.04 0.62 -6.46
N ILE A 143 -10.15 -0.03 -7.19
CA ILE A 143 -8.73 0.31 -7.22
C ILE A 143 -8.53 1.37 -8.30
N CYS A 144 -8.02 2.54 -7.93
CA CYS A 144 -8.00 3.71 -8.82
C CYS A 144 -6.61 4.30 -9.02
N PHE A 145 -6.40 4.86 -10.21
CA PHE A 145 -5.25 5.71 -10.48
C PHE A 145 -5.60 7.16 -10.13
N PRO A 146 -4.72 7.93 -9.45
CA PRO A 146 -4.99 9.32 -9.11
C PRO A 146 -5.29 10.17 -10.36
N PRO A 147 -6.16 11.19 -10.24
CA PRO A 147 -6.66 11.78 -9.00
C PRO A 147 -7.87 11.05 -8.37
N ILE A 148 -8.38 9.99 -9.00
CA ILE A 148 -9.46 9.18 -8.44
C ILE A 148 -8.91 8.40 -7.25
N GLU A 149 -9.64 8.40 -6.14
CA GLU A 149 -9.22 7.70 -4.93
C GLU A 149 -9.61 6.23 -5.00
N THR A 150 -8.69 5.37 -4.60
CA THR A 150 -9.01 3.97 -4.31
C THR A 150 -10.05 3.91 -3.20
N ASP A 151 -11.16 3.23 -3.46
CA ASP A 151 -12.23 2.98 -2.49
C ASP A 151 -12.28 1.49 -2.18
N ILE A 152 -11.85 1.16 -0.96
CA ILE A 152 -12.06 -0.17 -0.40
C ILE A 152 -13.21 -0.04 0.61
N VAL A 153 -14.12 -1.02 0.62
CA VAL A 153 -15.41 -0.97 1.35
C VAL A 153 -15.28 -0.58 2.83
N TYR A 154 -14.08 -0.73 3.40
CA TYR A 154 -13.73 -0.44 4.77
C TYR A 154 -13.50 1.04 5.07
N LYS A 155 -13.91 1.46 6.28
CA LYS A 155 -13.73 2.84 6.75
C LYS A 155 -12.41 3.02 7.53
N PRO A 156 -11.45 3.83 7.05
CA PRO A 156 -10.09 3.91 7.60
C PRO A 156 -9.97 4.57 9.00
N PHE A 157 -11.04 5.13 9.56
CA PHE A 157 -11.06 5.67 10.94
C PHE A 157 -11.77 4.79 11.96
N MET A 158 -12.37 3.70 11.51
CA MET A 158 -12.99 2.73 12.39
C MET A 158 -12.00 1.61 12.62
N SER A 159 -11.49 1.48 13.85
CA SER A 159 -10.50 0.44 14.16
C SER A 159 -11.03 -0.97 13.91
N SER A 160 -12.34 -1.20 14.05
CA SER A 160 -12.99 -2.48 13.72
C SER A 160 -12.90 -2.80 12.22
N GLU A 161 -13.15 -1.81 11.36
CA GLU A 161 -13.07 -1.96 9.90
C GLU A 161 -11.63 -2.20 9.45
N ILE A 162 -10.65 -1.55 10.08
CA ILE A 162 -9.24 -1.85 9.84
C ILE A 162 -8.92 -3.30 10.24
N LEU A 163 -9.41 -3.74 11.40
CA LEU A 163 -9.19 -5.11 11.89
C LEU A 163 -9.75 -6.17 10.94
N GLU A 164 -10.91 -5.91 10.33
CA GLU A 164 -11.49 -6.79 9.31
C GLU A 164 -10.70 -6.71 8.00
N ALA A 165 -10.38 -5.51 7.53
CA ALA A 165 -9.71 -5.29 6.24
C ALA A 165 -8.36 -5.99 6.13
N VAL A 166 -7.55 -5.99 7.21
CA VAL A 166 -6.20 -6.55 7.16
C VAL A 166 -6.18 -8.07 6.94
N ASP A 167 -7.27 -8.77 7.23
CA ASP A 167 -7.42 -10.22 7.04
C ASP A 167 -8.11 -10.62 5.74
N ASP A 168 -8.64 -9.66 4.98
CA ASP A 168 -9.42 -9.94 3.78
C ASP A 168 -8.51 -10.22 2.57
N ASP A 169 -8.32 -11.50 2.21
CA ASP A 169 -7.57 -11.91 1.01
C ASP A 169 -8.32 -11.67 -0.33
N GLN A 170 -9.62 -11.37 -0.28
CA GLN A 170 -10.46 -11.08 -1.44
C GLN A 170 -10.41 -9.60 -1.84
N ILE A 171 -10.62 -8.69 -0.89
CA ILE A 171 -10.81 -7.25 -1.13
C ILE A 171 -9.51 -6.47 -0.93
N ASN A 172 -8.68 -6.84 0.06
CA ASN A 172 -7.50 -6.05 0.41
C ASN A 172 -6.31 -6.32 -0.51
N ILE A 173 -6.24 -5.56 -1.61
CA ILE A 173 -5.15 -5.60 -2.59
C ILE A 173 -3.77 -5.34 -1.96
N TYR A 174 -3.68 -4.59 -0.86
CA TYR A 174 -2.40 -4.25 -0.23
C TYR A 174 -1.70 -5.49 0.33
N ARG A 175 -2.40 -6.61 0.56
CA ARG A 175 -1.78 -7.88 0.92
C ARG A 175 -0.89 -8.40 -0.22
N ASP A 176 -1.32 -8.25 -1.47
CA ASP A 176 -0.51 -8.62 -2.63
C ASP A 176 0.61 -7.61 -2.90
N VAL A 177 0.37 -6.31 -2.66
CA VAL A 177 1.43 -5.28 -2.66
C VAL A 177 2.54 -5.65 -1.67
N TYR A 178 2.18 -6.04 -0.45
CA TYR A 178 3.16 -6.49 0.54
C TYR A 178 3.90 -7.74 0.05
N ARG A 179 3.18 -8.77 -0.41
CA ARG A 179 3.78 -10.04 -0.84
C ARG A 179 4.77 -9.86 -1.99
N MET A 180 4.47 -8.96 -2.93
CA MET A 180 5.23 -8.78 -4.15
C MET A 180 6.32 -7.69 -4.04
N LEU A 181 6.15 -6.66 -3.19
CA LEU A 181 7.09 -5.55 -3.08
C LEU A 181 7.83 -5.48 -1.74
N ILE A 182 7.11 -5.55 -0.62
CA ILE A 182 7.69 -5.30 0.69
C ILE A 182 8.42 -6.54 1.22
N ARG A 183 7.78 -7.72 1.14
CA ARG A 183 8.34 -8.97 1.64
C ARG A 183 9.71 -9.30 1.02
N PRO A 184 9.93 -9.21 -0.30
CA PRO A 184 11.25 -9.45 -0.89
C PRO A 184 12.34 -8.51 -0.36
N VAL A 185 11.99 -7.25 -0.06
CA VAL A 185 12.90 -6.29 0.56
C VAL A 185 13.17 -6.67 2.01
N MET A 186 12.16 -7.07 2.78
CA MET A 186 12.34 -7.56 4.15
C MET A 186 13.23 -8.81 4.23
N GLU A 187 13.04 -9.77 3.32
CA GLU A 187 13.84 -10.99 3.24
C GLU A 187 15.32 -10.71 2.91
N ARG A 188 15.56 -9.81 1.96
CA ARG A 188 16.90 -9.43 1.50
C ARG A 188 17.62 -8.52 2.50
N GLU A 189 16.95 -7.49 2.98
CA GLU A 189 17.57 -6.45 3.79
C GLU A 189 17.62 -6.79 5.27
N ARG A 190 16.67 -7.60 5.77
CA ARG A 190 16.49 -7.95 7.19
C ARG A 190 16.64 -6.74 8.13
N PRO A 191 15.89 -5.65 7.90
CA PRO A 191 15.98 -4.47 8.75
C PRO A 191 15.55 -4.81 10.17
N LYS A 192 16.23 -4.23 11.16
CA LYS A 192 15.79 -4.33 12.57
C LYS A 192 14.68 -3.34 12.88
N MET A 193 14.53 -2.31 12.05
CA MET A 193 13.55 -1.24 12.23
C MET A 193 12.88 -0.88 10.90
N VAL A 194 11.57 -0.72 10.93
CA VAL A 194 10.76 -0.22 9.82
C VAL A 194 10.10 1.08 10.25
N GLY A 195 10.34 2.17 9.52
CA GLY A 195 9.63 3.44 9.70
C GLY A 195 8.60 3.64 8.59
N ILE A 196 7.34 3.89 8.92
CA ILE A 196 6.28 4.15 7.92
C ILE A 196 5.78 5.58 8.05
N SER A 197 5.90 6.35 6.96
CA SER A 197 5.51 7.77 6.93
C SER A 197 4.11 7.94 6.34
N VAL A 198 3.09 8.07 7.18
CA VAL A 198 1.67 8.16 6.80
C VAL A 198 1.23 9.61 6.71
N VAL A 199 0.78 10.03 5.52
CA VAL A 199 0.48 11.44 5.22
C VAL A 199 -1.02 11.68 5.03
N GLN A 200 -1.72 10.72 4.42
CA GLN A 200 -3.15 10.80 4.15
C GLN A 200 -3.93 9.66 4.82
N GLN A 201 -5.23 9.90 5.01
CA GLN A 201 -6.11 9.01 5.76
C GLN A 201 -6.32 7.67 5.04
N LYS A 202 -6.46 7.72 3.71
CA LYS A 202 -6.60 6.53 2.87
C LYS A 202 -5.42 5.56 2.94
N GLN A 203 -4.25 6.02 3.37
CA GLN A 203 -3.05 5.18 3.50
C GLN A 203 -3.08 4.29 4.75
N LEU A 204 -4.06 4.46 5.66
CA LEU A 204 -4.10 3.74 6.93
C LEU A 204 -4.31 2.24 6.75
N ILE A 205 -5.21 1.81 5.85
CA ILE A 205 -5.49 0.39 5.66
C ILE A 205 -4.27 -0.32 5.08
N ALA A 206 -3.64 0.25 4.04
CA ALA A 206 -2.38 -0.26 3.52
C ALA A 206 -1.29 -0.33 4.61
N THR A 207 -1.15 0.75 5.39
CA THR A 207 -0.16 0.82 6.48
C THR A 207 -0.35 -0.30 7.49
N PHE A 208 -1.56 -0.48 8.03
CA PHE A 208 -1.81 -1.52 9.04
C PHE A 208 -1.75 -2.93 8.46
N THR A 209 -2.11 -3.10 7.19
CA THR A 209 -1.89 -4.37 6.47
C THR A 209 -0.40 -4.72 6.44
N PHE A 210 0.46 -3.76 6.07
CA PHE A 210 1.91 -3.97 6.04
C PHE A 210 2.46 -4.23 7.44
N CYS A 211 2.06 -3.44 8.44
CA CYS A 211 2.47 -3.63 9.83
C CYS A 211 2.17 -5.05 10.32
N LYS A 212 0.94 -5.53 10.11
CA LYS A 212 0.51 -6.86 10.54
C LYS A 212 1.34 -7.95 9.85
N MET A 213 1.43 -7.92 8.52
CA MET A 213 2.13 -8.96 7.76
C MET A 213 3.64 -8.96 8.06
N ILE A 214 4.25 -7.79 8.28
CA ILE A 214 5.64 -7.68 8.76
C ILE A 214 5.78 -8.33 10.14
N LYS A 215 4.87 -8.06 11.08
CA LYS A 215 4.94 -8.66 12.43
C LYS A 215 4.73 -10.18 12.41
N GLU A 216 3.88 -10.69 11.53
CA GLU A 216 3.65 -12.14 11.38
C GLU A 216 4.89 -12.87 10.84
N GLU A 217 5.59 -12.31 9.84
CA GLU A 217 6.74 -12.96 9.21
C GLU A 217 8.11 -12.56 9.79
N PHE A 218 8.20 -11.37 10.39
CA PHE A 218 9.43 -10.78 10.93
C PHE A 218 9.20 -10.17 12.33
N PRO A 219 8.77 -10.96 13.34
CA PRO A 219 8.30 -10.47 14.64
C PRO A 219 9.34 -9.67 15.44
N GLY A 220 10.64 -9.87 15.18
CA GLY A 220 11.72 -9.11 15.80
C GLY A 220 11.94 -7.70 15.22
N THR A 221 11.17 -7.29 14.21
CA THR A 221 11.28 -5.97 13.60
C THR A 221 10.55 -4.94 14.44
N HIS A 222 11.24 -3.86 14.82
CA HIS A 222 10.61 -2.69 15.43
C HIS A 222 9.93 -1.84 14.36
N ILE A 223 8.63 -1.66 14.45
CA ILE A 223 7.83 -0.86 13.52
C ILE A 223 7.45 0.45 14.21
N THR A 224 7.75 1.56 13.54
CA THR A 224 7.34 2.89 14.00
C THR A 224 6.53 3.61 12.94
N LEU A 225 5.42 4.20 13.36
CA LEU A 225 4.55 5.02 12.51
C LEU A 225 4.89 6.50 12.71
N GLY A 226 4.83 7.29 11.64
CA GLY A 226 4.96 8.74 11.75
C GLY A 226 4.25 9.44 10.62
N GLY A 227 4.36 10.78 10.58
CA GLY A 227 3.76 11.60 9.54
C GLY A 227 2.50 12.33 9.98
N ASN A 228 1.89 13.03 9.01
CA ASN A 228 0.82 14.01 9.25
C ASN A 228 -0.40 13.36 9.91
N ILE A 229 -0.87 12.22 9.39
CA ILE A 229 -2.03 11.54 9.95
C ILE A 229 -1.77 11.04 11.36
N ILE A 230 -0.62 10.43 11.61
CA ILE A 230 -0.24 9.94 12.94
C ILE A 230 -0.25 11.08 13.96
N THR A 231 0.25 12.26 13.57
CA THR A 231 0.20 13.46 14.43
C THR A 231 -1.22 13.97 14.69
N ARG A 232 -2.12 13.85 13.71
CA ARG A 232 -3.53 14.25 13.84
C ARG A 232 -4.33 13.32 14.73
N ILE A 233 -4.06 12.01 14.69
CA ILE A 233 -4.75 10.99 15.50
C ILE A 233 -4.04 10.70 16.82
N ARG A 234 -3.02 11.47 17.21
CA ARG A 234 -2.19 11.21 18.40
C ARG A 234 -2.99 11.00 19.69
N ASP A 235 -4.11 11.69 19.85
CA ASP A 235 -4.92 11.68 21.07
C ASP A 235 -5.83 10.44 21.11
N THR A 236 -6.19 9.88 19.95
CA THR A 236 -7.04 8.68 19.82
C THR A 236 -6.25 7.41 19.54
N LEU A 237 -5.01 7.50 19.04
CA LEU A 237 -4.15 6.35 18.76
C LEU A 237 -3.94 5.42 19.98
N PRO A 238 -3.75 5.92 21.22
CA PRO A 238 -3.65 5.06 22.40
C PRO A 238 -4.92 4.23 22.68
N GLU A 239 -6.08 4.71 22.24
CA GLU A 239 -7.37 4.03 22.43
C GLU A 239 -7.57 2.87 21.44
N MET A 240 -6.79 2.81 20.36
CA MET A 240 -6.87 1.80 19.31
C MET A 240 -6.15 0.50 19.70
N GLN A 241 -6.54 -0.10 20.83
CA GLN A 241 -5.82 -1.21 21.49
C GLN A 241 -5.47 -2.39 20.57
N GLY A 242 -6.35 -2.75 19.64
CA GLY A 242 -6.14 -3.87 18.70
C GLY A 242 -5.05 -3.61 17.66
N LEU A 243 -4.75 -2.35 17.34
CA LEU A 243 -3.76 -2.00 16.31
C LEU A 243 -2.32 -2.05 16.85
N TRP A 244 -2.14 -1.86 18.16
CA TRP A 244 -0.83 -1.87 18.81
C TRP A 244 -0.11 -3.23 18.79
N GLU A 245 -0.81 -4.31 18.40
CA GLU A 245 -0.16 -5.61 18.17
C GLU A 245 0.67 -5.61 16.87
N TRP A 246 0.50 -4.61 16.01
CA TRP A 246 1.14 -4.56 14.69
C TRP A 246 2.24 -3.53 14.58
N PHE A 247 2.40 -2.63 15.56
CA PHE A 247 3.46 -1.63 15.58
C PHE A 247 3.86 -1.29 17.02
N ASP A 248 5.11 -0.84 17.20
CA ASP A 248 5.67 -0.70 18.55
C ASP A 248 5.61 0.75 19.05
N THR A 249 5.74 1.70 18.13
CA THR A 249 5.87 3.13 18.47
C THR A 249 5.26 4.04 17.41
N ALA A 250 4.95 5.27 17.79
CA ALA A 250 4.54 6.31 16.87
C ALA A 250 5.27 7.63 17.19
N VAL A 251 5.87 8.24 16.17
CA VAL A 251 6.51 9.55 16.25
C VAL A 251 5.53 10.61 15.74
N VAL A 252 5.25 11.61 16.56
CA VAL A 252 4.34 12.72 16.26
C VAL A 252 5.12 14.02 16.03
N TYR A 253 4.52 14.98 15.32
CA TYR A 253 5.15 16.26 14.97
C TYR A 253 6.41 16.10 14.09
N GLU A 254 7.50 16.80 14.42
CA GLU A 254 8.79 16.72 13.72
C GLU A 254 9.48 15.38 13.97
N GLY A 255 9.76 14.67 12.88
CA GLY A 255 10.18 13.28 12.93
C GLY A 255 11.69 13.08 12.94
N GLU A 256 12.48 13.99 12.40
CA GLU A 256 13.90 13.76 12.11
C GLU A 256 14.71 13.48 13.38
N SER A 257 14.62 14.38 14.36
CA SER A 257 15.34 14.24 15.63
C SER A 257 14.75 13.12 16.50
N ALA A 258 13.43 12.97 16.50
CA ALA A 258 12.75 11.96 17.31
C ALA A 258 13.02 10.53 16.79
N TYR A 259 12.96 10.34 15.47
CA TYR A 259 13.22 9.05 14.82
C TYR A 259 14.67 8.62 14.98
N LEU A 260 15.64 9.56 14.87
CA LEU A 260 17.05 9.25 15.14
C LEU A 260 17.25 8.74 16.57
N ARG A 261 16.74 9.48 17.57
CA ARG A 261 16.86 9.05 18.98
C ARG A 261 16.13 7.75 19.27
N LEU A 262 14.98 7.51 18.64
CA LEU A 262 14.28 6.24 18.71
C LEU A 262 15.12 5.12 18.13
N THR A 263 15.75 5.33 16.98
CA THR A 263 16.63 4.34 16.33
C THR A 263 17.79 3.97 17.25
N GLU A 264 18.43 4.94 17.89
CA GLU A 264 19.50 4.72 18.87
C GLU A 264 19.00 4.00 20.14
N ALA A 265 17.80 4.33 20.62
CA ALA A 265 17.19 3.66 21.77
C ALA A 265 16.88 2.20 21.49
N VAL A 266 16.33 1.88 20.31
CA VAL A 266 16.06 0.51 19.85
C VAL A 266 17.37 -0.27 19.69
N GLU A 267 18.41 0.34 19.11
CA GLU A 267 19.72 -0.31 18.94
C GLU A 267 20.41 -0.63 20.27
N SER A 268 20.28 0.25 21.26
CA SER A 268 20.90 0.11 22.58
C SER A 268 20.06 -0.65 23.60
N GLY A 269 18.78 -0.92 23.31
CA GLY A 269 17.82 -1.48 24.28
C GLY A 269 17.47 -0.51 25.43
N SER A 270 17.54 0.79 25.17
CA SER A 270 17.27 1.84 26.16
C SER A 270 15.76 2.12 26.31
N THR A 271 15.36 2.73 27.43
CA THR A 271 13.95 3.06 27.69
C THR A 271 13.44 4.22 26.83
N PHE A 272 12.19 4.14 26.40
CA PHE A 272 11.55 5.15 25.53
C PHE A 272 11.00 6.38 26.27
N SER A 273 10.86 6.33 27.60
CA SER A 273 10.19 7.36 28.42
C SER A 273 10.78 8.77 28.36
N GLN A 274 12.05 8.90 27.93
CA GLN A 274 12.73 10.20 27.81
C GLN A 274 12.72 10.76 26.38
N LEU A 275 12.12 10.03 25.42
CA LEU A 275 12.07 10.45 24.03
C LEU A 275 10.90 11.41 23.81
N PRO A 276 11.17 12.68 23.41
CA PRO A 276 10.10 13.62 23.11
C PRO A 276 9.32 13.15 21.88
N ASN A 277 8.04 13.54 21.81
CA ASN A 277 7.18 13.32 20.64
C ASN A 277 6.99 11.84 20.26
N LEU A 278 7.11 10.92 21.23
CA LEU A 278 6.94 9.50 21.05
C LEU A 278 5.69 9.01 21.80
N ILE A 279 4.89 8.19 21.11
CA ILE A 279 3.82 7.40 21.70
C ILE A 279 4.23 5.94 21.59
N TYR A 280 4.10 5.18 22.66
CA TYR A 280 4.40 3.76 22.68
C TYR A 280 3.47 3.05 23.67
N LYS A 281 3.28 1.75 23.49
CA LYS A 281 2.54 0.90 24.43
C LYS A 281 3.52 0.40 25.51
N ASP A 282 3.19 0.65 26.78
CA ASP A 282 3.93 0.17 27.96
C ASP A 282 3.90 -1.37 28.08
#